data_AF-A0A7J6QNC1-F1
#
_entry.id   AF-A0A7J6QNC1-F1
#
_cell.length_a   1.000
_cell.length_b   1.000
_cell.length_c   1.000
_cell.angle_alpha   90.00
_cell.angle_beta   90.00
_cell.angle_gamma   90.00
#
_symmetry.space_group_name_H-M   'P 1'
#
loop_
_entity.id
_entity.type
_entity.pdbx_description
1 polymer ?
#
loop_
_entity_poly.entity_id
_entity_poly.type
_entity_poly.pdbx_seq_one_letter_code
_entity_poly.pdbx_strand_id
1 'polypeptide(L)'
;MTEAEESMEAASTEMPPEIHRVQDERTPEVRVHVKGRRRLSEALLEKFIGPLRMCDTYGELHDTLNQTIRGLEELNAFEDIRATVDHMPGSPPGSADVTLEVVEKQRNYEAGVDMNRMGEPGA
;
A
#
# COMPACT_ATOMS: atom_id res chain seq x y z
N MET A 1 -34.65 58.82 -41.44
CA MET A 1 -33.58 58.08 -40.75
C MET A 1 -34.08 56.66 -40.64
N THR A 2 -33.75 55.85 -41.63
CA THR A 2 -34.16 54.45 -41.73
C THR A 2 -32.98 53.74 -42.37
N GLU A 3 -32.16 53.11 -41.56
CA GLU A 3 -31.11 52.21 -42.04
C GLU A 3 -31.50 50.83 -41.54
N ALA A 4 -32.05 50.06 -42.48
CA ALA A 4 -32.08 48.61 -42.42
C ALA A 4 -30.92 48.14 -43.29
N GLU A 5 -29.91 47.55 -42.67
CA GLU A 5 -28.86 46.78 -43.35
C GLU A 5 -28.88 45.40 -42.70
N GLU A 6 -29.37 44.44 -43.47
CA GLU A 6 -29.32 43.01 -43.22
C GLU A 6 -28.19 42.44 -44.07
N SER A 7 -27.22 41.74 -43.48
CA SER A 7 -26.28 40.82 -44.14
C SER A 7 -25.53 40.07 -43.03
N MET A 8 -25.98 38.86 -42.66
CA MET A 8 -25.55 37.58 -43.23
C MET A 8 -24.37 36.97 -42.45
N GLU A 9 -24.69 35.81 -41.86
CA GLU A 9 -23.85 34.61 -41.80
C GLU A 9 -22.53 34.67 -41.01
N ALA A 10 -22.47 33.95 -39.90
CA ALA A 10 -21.89 32.60 -39.90
C ALA A 10 -21.79 32.07 -38.46
N ALA A 11 -22.28 30.85 -38.29
CA ALA A 11 -21.98 30.03 -37.13
C ALA A 11 -20.45 29.92 -36.95
N SER A 12 -19.98 30.08 -35.72
CA SER A 12 -18.94 29.24 -35.13
C SER A 12 -18.87 29.50 -33.63
N THR A 13 -19.51 28.61 -32.89
CA THR A 13 -19.12 28.29 -31.51
C THR A 13 -17.64 27.94 -31.53
N GLU A 14 -16.80 28.84 -31.01
CA GLU A 14 -15.42 28.51 -30.65
C GLU A 14 -15.22 28.94 -29.20
N MET A 15 -15.77 28.12 -28.29
CA MET A 15 -15.16 28.00 -26.97
C MET A 15 -13.72 27.54 -27.21
N PRO A 16 -12.69 28.20 -26.65
CA PRO A 16 -11.33 27.69 -26.76
C PRO A 16 -11.30 26.25 -26.22
N PRO A 17 -10.58 25.32 -26.88
CA PRO A 17 -10.56 23.94 -26.47
C PRO A 17 -10.15 23.86 -25.01
N GLU A 18 -10.90 23.06 -24.25
CA GLU A 18 -10.52 22.61 -22.92
C GLU A 18 -9.05 22.23 -22.98
N ILE A 19 -8.21 23.01 -22.32
CA ILE A 19 -6.81 22.66 -22.17
C ILE A 19 -6.84 21.43 -21.26
N HIS A 20 -6.89 20.25 -21.87
CA HIS A 20 -6.46 19.00 -21.27
C HIS A 20 -4.96 19.13 -20.99
N ARG A 21 -4.63 19.95 -19.99
CA ARG A 21 -3.39 19.79 -19.24
C ARG A 21 -3.62 18.56 -18.39
N VAL A 22 -3.43 17.40 -19.02
CA VAL A 22 -2.93 16.22 -18.33
C VAL A 22 -1.55 16.63 -17.83
N GLN A 23 -1.52 17.43 -16.75
CA GLN A 23 -0.41 17.41 -15.82
C GLN A 23 -0.53 16.03 -15.17
N ASP A 24 -0.05 15.03 -15.89
CA ASP A 24 0.53 13.85 -15.26
C ASP A 24 1.84 14.33 -14.61
N GLU A 25 1.70 15.22 -13.63
CA GLU A 25 2.70 15.36 -12.59
C GLU A 25 2.67 13.99 -11.94
N ARG A 26 3.52 13.08 -12.41
CA ARG A 26 3.62 11.73 -11.86
C ARG A 26 3.76 11.91 -10.36
N THR A 27 2.67 11.69 -9.66
CA THR A 27 2.65 11.82 -8.21
C THR A 27 3.59 10.73 -7.71
N PRO A 28 4.50 11.02 -6.78
CA PRO A 28 5.32 9.97 -6.20
C PRO A 28 4.39 8.87 -5.69
N GLU A 29 4.55 7.66 -6.24
CA GLU A 29 3.70 6.53 -5.91
C GLU A 29 4.57 5.46 -5.24
N VAL A 30 4.28 5.19 -3.97
CA VAL A 30 4.87 4.08 -3.24
C VAL A 30 3.96 2.87 -3.38
N ARG A 31 4.43 1.85 -4.10
CA ARG A 31 3.74 0.57 -4.24
C ARG A 31 4.22 -0.37 -3.16
N VAL A 32 3.30 -1.05 -2.48
CA VAL A 32 3.65 -1.99 -1.42
C VAL A 32 3.05 -3.36 -1.71
N HIS A 33 3.92 -4.35 -1.87
CA HIS A 33 3.58 -5.73 -2.17
C HIS A 33 3.93 -6.62 -0.97
N VAL A 34 2.96 -7.40 -0.47
CA VAL A 34 3.18 -8.36 0.61
C VAL A 34 3.11 -9.79 0.08
N LYS A 35 4.18 -10.57 0.25
CA LYS A 35 4.31 -11.96 -0.20
C LYS A 35 4.48 -12.90 1.00
N GLY A 36 4.09 -14.16 0.83
CA GLY A 36 4.30 -15.22 1.83
C GLY A 36 3.27 -15.28 2.97
N ARG A 37 2.35 -14.32 3.05
CA ARG A 37 1.17 -14.39 3.94
C ARG A 37 0.22 -15.53 3.51
N ARG A 38 -0.16 -16.43 4.43
CA ARG A 38 -1.21 -17.44 4.21
C ARG A 38 -2.40 -17.27 5.16
N ARG A 39 -2.19 -16.81 6.39
CA ARG A 39 -3.22 -16.78 7.45
C ARG A 39 -3.51 -15.39 8.01
N LEU A 40 -2.59 -14.44 7.87
CA LEU A 40 -2.79 -13.09 8.39
C LEU A 40 -3.88 -12.31 7.63
N SER A 41 -4.75 -11.62 8.37
CA SER A 41 -5.80 -10.76 7.79
C SER A 41 -5.22 -9.58 7.04
N GLU A 42 -5.73 -9.31 5.84
CA GLU A 42 -5.33 -8.15 5.04
C GLU A 42 -5.55 -6.83 5.79
N ALA A 43 -6.66 -6.69 6.51
CA ALA A 43 -6.94 -5.52 7.32
C ALA A 43 -5.91 -5.27 8.44
N LEU A 44 -5.25 -6.32 8.94
CA LEU A 44 -4.19 -6.17 9.93
C LEU A 44 -2.90 -5.72 9.24
N LEU A 45 -2.56 -6.30 8.10
CA LEU A 45 -1.40 -5.88 7.30
C LEU A 45 -1.52 -4.44 6.83
N GLU A 46 -2.69 -4.04 6.31
CA GLU A 46 -2.94 -2.67 5.84
C GLU A 46 -2.70 -1.62 6.94
N LYS A 47 -2.85 -1.96 8.23
CA LYS A 47 -2.48 -1.05 9.33
C LYS A 47 -0.98 -0.78 9.40
N PHE A 48 -0.15 -1.77 9.05
CA PHE A 48 1.30 -1.65 9.06
C PHE A 48 1.86 -1.09 7.75
N ILE A 49 1.23 -1.42 6.62
CA ILE A 49 1.72 -1.01 5.29
C ILE A 49 1.05 0.24 4.73
N GLY A 50 -0.11 0.65 5.26
CA GLY A 50 -0.78 1.88 4.89
C GLY A 50 0.09 3.13 5.03
N PRO A 51 0.83 3.31 6.16
CA PRO A 51 1.75 4.42 6.33
C PRO A 51 2.84 4.49 5.26
N LEU A 52 3.34 3.34 4.77
CA LEU A 52 4.37 3.29 3.73
C LEU A 52 3.90 3.93 2.42
N ARG A 53 2.60 3.79 2.10
CA ARG A 53 2.00 4.37 0.89
C ARG A 53 1.83 5.89 0.96
N MET A 54 1.94 6.47 2.16
CA MET A 54 1.81 7.91 2.40
C MET A 54 3.17 8.61 2.48
N CYS A 55 4.28 7.88 2.31
CA CYS A 55 5.61 8.48 2.36
C CYS A 55 5.91 9.24 1.06
N ASP A 56 6.22 10.53 1.19
CA ASP A 56 6.61 11.38 0.07
C ASP A 56 8.13 11.33 -0.21
N THR A 57 8.92 10.92 0.79
CA THR A 57 10.39 10.90 0.71
C THR A 57 10.98 9.53 0.99
N TYR A 58 12.15 9.24 0.41
CA TYR A 58 12.87 8.00 0.65
C TYR A 58 13.35 7.85 2.10
N GLY A 59 13.69 8.97 2.75
CA GLY A 59 14.11 8.96 4.16
C GLY A 59 12.96 8.51 5.06
N GLU A 60 11.77 9.08 4.87
CA GLU A 60 10.56 8.68 5.60
C GLU A 60 10.11 7.27 5.25
N LEU A 61 10.22 6.87 3.98
CA LEU A 61 9.93 5.51 3.56
C LEU A 61 10.82 4.50 4.30
N HIS A 62 12.12 4.77 4.39
CA HIS A 62 13.06 3.87 5.04
C HIS A 62 12.85 3.81 6.56
N ASP A 63 12.53 4.94 7.20
CA ASP A 63 12.23 4.98 8.64
C ASP A 63 10.91 4.24 8.93
N THR A 64 9.86 4.55 8.18
CA THR A 64 8.55 3.91 8.29
C THR A 64 8.65 2.41 8.02
N LEU A 65 9.45 1.98 7.04
CA LEU A 65 9.67 0.57 6.74
C LEU A 65 10.33 -0.16 7.92
N ASN A 66 11.32 0.44 8.58
CA ASN A 66 11.92 -0.14 9.78
C ASN A 66 10.90 -0.27 10.92
N GLN A 67 10.05 0.75 11.13
CA GLN A 67 8.98 0.68 12.12
C GLN A 67 7.95 -0.42 11.78
N THR A 68 7.57 -0.55 10.51
CA THR A 68 6.67 -1.59 10.01
C THR A 68 7.25 -2.98 10.25
N ILE A 69 8.53 -3.22 9.89
CA ILE A 69 9.20 -4.51 10.12
C ILE A 69 9.20 -4.85 11.60
N ARG A 70 9.61 -3.90 12.45
CA ARG A 70 9.63 -4.10 13.90
C ARG A 70 8.24 -4.44 14.44
N GLY A 71 7.20 -3.72 14.00
CA GLY A 71 5.83 -4.00 14.39
C GLY A 71 5.36 -5.39 13.95
N LEU A 72 5.77 -5.85 12.76
CA LEU A 72 5.47 -7.20 12.28
C LEU A 72 6.24 -8.28 13.07
N GLU A 73 7.48 -8.02 13.48
CA GLU A 73 8.26 -8.91 14.36
C GLU A 73 7.62 -9.02 15.75
N GLU A 74 7.11 -7.92 16.30
CA GLU A 74 6.43 -7.89 17.60
C GLU A 74 5.13 -8.71 17.63
N LEU A 75 4.46 -8.91 16.48
CA LEU A 75 3.31 -9.81 16.38
C LEU A 75 3.68 -11.28 16.66
N ASN A 76 4.97 -11.61 16.62
CA ASN A 76 5.52 -12.96 16.76
C ASN A 76 4.87 -14.00 15.82
N ALA A 77 4.22 -13.52 14.75
CA ALA A 77 3.46 -14.31 13.80
C ALA A 77 4.33 -14.83 12.63
N PHE A 78 5.51 -14.24 12.44
CA PHE A 78 6.42 -14.55 11.35
C PHE A 78 7.75 -15.12 11.89
N GLU A 79 8.29 -16.12 11.20
CA GLU A 79 9.61 -16.69 11.44
C GLU A 79 10.71 -15.79 10.85
N ASP A 80 10.44 -15.23 9.66
CA ASP A 80 11.38 -14.39 8.92
C ASP A 80 10.62 -13.27 8.19
N ILE A 81 11.18 -12.07 8.15
CA ILE A 81 10.63 -10.91 7.46
C ILE A 81 11.75 -10.27 6.65
N ARG A 82 11.55 -10.13 5.34
CA ARG A 82 12.50 -9.49 4.43
C ARG A 82 11.81 -8.35 3.71
N ALA A 83 12.41 -7.18 3.75
CA ALA A 83 11.94 -6.01 3.03
C ALA A 83 12.93 -5.65 1.93
N THR A 84 12.40 -5.43 0.72
CA THR A 84 13.17 -4.95 -0.43
C THR A 84 12.53 -3.67 -0.92
N VAL A 85 13.35 -2.64 -1.14
CA VAL A 85 12.92 -1.38 -1.75
C VAL A 85 13.59 -1.29 -3.12
N ASP A 86 12.79 -1.30 -4.18
CA ASP A 86 13.24 -1.15 -5.56
C ASP A 86 12.90 0.26 -6.06
N HIS A 87 13.90 0.90 -6.66
CA HIS A 87 13.74 2.22 -7.26
C HIS A 87 13.45 2.04 -8.74
N MET A 88 12.24 2.40 -9.16
CA MET A 88 11.89 2.36 -10.57
C MET A 88 12.71 3.41 -11.36
N PRO A 89 13.59 3.00 -12.29
CA PRO A 89 14.38 3.94 -13.06
C PRO A 89 13.47 4.77 -13.96
N GLY A 90 13.55 6.10 -13.83
CA GLY A 90 12.70 7.05 -14.58
C GLY A 90 11.39 7.42 -13.89
N SER A 91 11.17 6.99 -12.64
CA SER A 91 10.08 7.46 -11.79
C SER A 91 10.43 8.74 -11.04
N PRO A 92 9.42 9.56 -10.68
CA PRO A 92 9.66 10.80 -9.92
C PRO A 92 10.28 10.48 -8.55
N PRO A 93 11.11 11.40 -8.01
CA PRO A 93 11.69 11.23 -6.69
C PRO A 93 10.58 11.03 -5.64
N GLY A 94 10.71 9.99 -4.83
CA GLY A 94 9.68 9.54 -3.88
C GLY A 94 8.90 8.30 -4.34
N SER A 95 8.96 7.94 -5.63
CA SER A 95 8.40 6.65 -6.08
C SER A 95 9.31 5.49 -5.70
N ALA A 96 8.71 4.43 -5.17
CA ALA A 96 9.41 3.20 -4.80
C ALA A 96 8.46 2.01 -4.88
N ASP A 97 9.02 0.84 -5.20
CA ASP A 97 8.33 -0.43 -5.01
C ASP A 97 8.89 -1.11 -3.77
N VAL A 98 8.03 -1.33 -2.78
CA VAL A 98 8.38 -1.99 -1.53
C VAL A 98 7.79 -3.38 -1.54
N THR A 99 8.66 -4.39 -1.56
CA THR A 99 8.25 -5.78 -1.41
C THR A 99 8.57 -6.25 0.02
N LEU A 100 7.53 -6.61 0.76
CA LEU A 100 7.60 -7.26 2.07
C LEU A 100 7.34 -8.76 1.91
N GLU A 101 8.37 -9.57 2.06
CA GLU A 101 8.28 -11.02 2.08
C GLU A 101 8.25 -11.50 3.52
N VAL A 102 7.17 -12.18 3.91
CA VAL A 102 6.99 -12.69 5.27
C VAL A 102 6.85 -14.21 5.26
N VAL A 103 7.57 -14.88 6.14
CA VAL A 103 7.45 -16.32 6.38
C VAL A 103 6.64 -16.50 7.66
N GLU A 104 5.39 -16.93 7.57
CA GLU A 104 4.57 -17.17 8.76
C GLU A 104 5.13 -18.31 9.60
N LYS A 105 5.20 -18.12 10.92
CA LYS A 105 5.57 -19.20 11.83
C LYS A 105 4.58 -20.34 11.63
N GLN A 106 5.08 -21.55 11.37
CA GLN A 106 4.24 -22.70 11.63
C GLN A 106 3.92 -22.67 13.12
N ARG A 107 2.64 -22.46 13.47
CA ARG A 107 2.16 -22.80 14.80
C ARG A 107 2.42 -24.29 14.96
N ASN A 108 3.57 -24.64 15.53
CA ASN A 108 3.74 -25.92 16.16
C ASN A 108 2.70 -25.89 17.26
N TYR A 109 1.58 -26.57 17.04
CA TYR A 109 0.66 -26.91 18.09
C TYR A 109 1.49 -27.85 18.99
N GLU A 110 2.36 -27.29 19.83
CA GLU A 110 2.75 -27.95 21.06
C GLU A 110 1.46 -28.01 21.84
N ALA A 111 0.68 -29.06 21.57
CA ALA A 111 -0.31 -29.55 22.46
C ALA A 111 0.43 -29.72 23.79
N GLY A 112 0.33 -28.71 24.65
CA GLY A 112 0.47 -28.87 26.08
C GLY A 112 -0.60 -29.87 26.48
N VAL A 113 -0.28 -31.15 26.27
CA VAL A 113 -0.97 -32.27 26.88
C VAL A 113 -0.65 -32.14 28.36
N ASP A 114 -1.46 -31.34 29.06
CA ASP A 114 -1.57 -31.42 30.51
C ASP A 114 -2.27 -32.76 30.82
N MET A 115 -1.51 -33.85 30.70
CA MET A 115 -1.87 -35.19 31.16
C MET A 115 -1.68 -35.21 32.67
N ASN A 116 -2.42 -34.42 33.45
CA ASN A 116 -2.37 -34.55 34.92
C ASN A 116 -3.57 -33.92 35.68
N ARG A 117 -4.82 -34.19 35.27
CA ARG A 117 -5.95 -34.22 36.25
C ARG A 117 -7.27 -34.80 35.71
N MET A 118 -7.34 -36.11 35.56
CA MET A 118 -8.56 -36.86 35.92
C MET A 118 -8.08 -37.80 37.04
N GLY A 119 -8.40 -37.59 38.31
CA GLY A 119 -9.77 -37.53 38.79
C GLY A 119 -10.32 -38.94 38.86
N GLU A 120 -9.73 -39.80 39.70
CA GLU A 120 -10.46 -40.96 40.24
C GLU A 120 -11.76 -40.46 40.87
N PRO A 121 -12.86 -41.19 40.66
CA PRO A 121 -13.22 -42.14 41.72
C PRO A 121 -13.55 -43.53 41.18
N GLY A 122 -12.86 -44.55 41.70
CA GLY A 122 -13.41 -45.91 41.79
C GLY A 122 -14.71 -45.85 42.60
N ALA A 123 -15.80 -46.42 42.07
CA ALA A 123 -16.17 -47.84 42.21
C ALA A 123 -16.86 -48.11 43.56
#